data_AF-A0A9D9L830-F1
#
_entry.id   AF-A0A9D9L830-F1
#
_cell.length_a   1.000
_cell.length_b   1.000
_cell.length_c   1.000
_cell.angle_alpha   90.00
_cell.angle_beta   90.00
_cell.angle_gamma   90.00
#
_symmetry.space_group_name_H-M   'P 1'
#
loop_
_entity.id
_entity.type
_entity.pdbx_description
1 polymer ?
#
loop_
_entity_poly.entity_id
_entity_poly.type
_entity_poly.pdbx_seq_one_letter_code
_entity_poly.pdbx_strand_id
1 'polypeptide(L)'
;MRFRLTAKKKLSNVEFAEPVPVKAAGDNGEFEAQALPFARTQCNAFIQQWAEGMGLRVRSQKDWSKNAKTKNLERQVMMQDNGSPETYVFELETIG
;
A
#
# COMPACT_ATOMS: atom_id res chain seq x y z
N MET A 1 8.27 9.22 -14.09
CA MET A 1 8.60 9.38 -12.66
C MET A 1 8.60 8.00 -12.03
N ARG A 2 9.49 7.76 -11.07
CA ARG A 2 9.56 6.49 -10.36
C ARG A 2 8.88 6.58 -9.01
N PHE A 3 8.21 5.50 -8.62
CA PHE A 3 7.48 5.39 -7.38
C PHE A 3 7.84 4.09 -6.68
N ARG A 4 7.74 4.08 -5.35
CA ARG A 4 7.86 2.88 -4.53
C ARG A 4 6.59 2.70 -3.72
N LEU A 5 6.00 1.50 -3.78
CA LEU A 5 4.84 1.09 -3.02
C LEU A 5 5.27 0.04 -1.98
N THR A 6 5.09 0.37 -0.71
CA THR A 6 5.29 -0.55 0.42
C THR A 6 3.98 -0.74 1.18
N ALA A 7 3.91 -1.80 1.98
CA ALA A 7 2.79 -2.09 2.86
C ALA A 7 3.31 -2.36 4.27
N LYS A 8 2.63 -1.85 5.29
CA LYS A 8 2.90 -2.18 6.69
C LYS A 8 1.61 -2.57 7.39
N LYS A 9 1.66 -3.63 8.20
CA LYS A 9 0.52 -4.08 9.00
C LYS A 9 0.33 -3.14 10.20
N LYS A 10 -0.90 -2.68 10.44
CA LYS A 10 -1.25 -1.93 11.64
C LYS A 10 -1.45 -2.92 12.79
N LEU A 11 -0.60 -2.84 13.82
CA LEU A 11 -0.65 -3.71 14.99
C LEU A 11 -1.52 -3.09 16.10
N SER A 12 -1.44 -1.77 16.25
CA SER A 12 -2.27 -0.99 17.18
C SER A 12 -2.52 0.41 16.62
N ASN A 13 -3.10 1.31 17.41
CA ASN A 13 -3.30 2.70 16.98
C ASN A 13 -2.00 3.49 16.82
N VAL A 14 -0.90 3.01 17.42
CA VAL A 14 0.40 3.68 17.40
C VAL A 14 1.54 2.79 16.89
N GLU A 15 1.32 1.48 16.75
CA GLU A 15 2.33 0.53 16.32
C GLU A 15 2.02 -0.08 14.96
N PHE A 16 3.06 -0.19 14.15
CA PHE A 16 3.04 -0.78 12.82
C PHE A 16 4.19 -1.77 12.69
N ALA A 17 3.96 -2.85 11.94
CA ALA A 17 5.03 -3.76 11.52
C ALA A 17 5.99 -3.05 10.55
N GLU A 18 7.13 -3.70 10.30
CA GLU A 18 8.08 -3.20 9.30
C GLU A 18 7.45 -3.12 7.90
N PRO A 19 7.72 -2.04 7.14
CA PRO A 19 7.25 -1.95 5.76
C PRO A 19 7.86 -3.04 4.89
N VAL A 20 7.01 -3.72 4.12
CA VAL A 20 7.41 -4.70 3.12
C VAL A 20 7.11 -4.18 1.71
N PRO A 21 7.95 -4.50 0.71
CA PRO A 21 7.70 -4.09 -0.66
C PRO A 21 6.45 -4.77 -1.22
N VAL A 22 5.63 -4.02 -1.95
CA VAL A 22 4.49 -4.57 -2.69
C VAL A 22 5.00 -5.19 -3.99
N LYS A 23 5.30 -6.49 -3.95
CA LYS A 23 5.91 -7.21 -5.08
C LYS A 23 5.10 -7.18 -6.38
N ALA A 24 3.79 -6.96 -6.30
CA ALA A 24 2.93 -6.75 -7.47
C ALA A 24 3.32 -5.48 -8.28
N ALA A 25 3.96 -4.50 -7.65
CA ALA A 25 4.50 -3.32 -8.33
C ALA A 25 5.91 -3.55 -8.90
N GLY A 26 6.60 -4.63 -8.50
CA GLY A 26 8.00 -4.93 -8.84
C GLY A 26 8.74 -5.52 -7.64
N ASP A 27 9.90 -6.15 -7.83
CA ASP A 27 10.60 -6.92 -6.77
C ASP A 27 10.87 -6.11 -5.49
N ASN A 28 11.20 -4.83 -5.65
CA ASN A 28 11.42 -3.87 -4.55
C ASN A 28 10.22 -2.94 -4.31
N GLY A 29 9.06 -3.25 -4.88
CA GLY A 29 7.86 -2.41 -4.87
C GLY A 29 7.96 -1.18 -5.77
N GLU A 30 8.93 -1.13 -6.68
CA GLU A 30 9.21 0.04 -7.51
C GLU A 30 8.59 -0.06 -8.90
N PHE A 31 7.97 1.02 -9.37
CA PHE A 31 7.34 1.08 -10.68
C PHE A 31 7.40 2.49 -11.28
N GLU A 32 7.13 2.60 -12.58
CA GLU A 32 7.10 3.87 -13.30
C GLU A 32 5.68 4.32 -13.63
N ALA A 33 5.43 5.62 -13.51
CA ALA A 33 4.23 6.25 -14.00
C ALA A 33 4.51 7.66 -14.54
N GLN A 34 3.59 8.15 -15.38
CA GLN A 34 3.69 9.47 -15.98
C GLN A 34 3.62 10.60 -14.94
N ALA A 35 2.73 10.45 -13.95
CA ALA A 35 2.56 11.39 -12.84
C ALA A 35 1.88 10.72 -11.64
N LEU A 36 1.85 11.41 -10.50
CA LEU A 36 1.24 10.94 -9.25
C LEU A 36 -0.22 10.47 -9.38
N PRO A 37 -1.12 11.13 -10.15
CA PRO A 37 -2.47 10.64 -10.34
C PRO A 37 -2.52 9.25 -10.99
N PHE A 38 -1.69 9.00 -12.00
CA PHE A 38 -1.60 7.70 -12.66
C PHE A 38 -1.01 6.63 -11.75
N ALA A 39 0.00 6.99 -10.93
CA ALA A 39 0.57 6.09 -9.95
C ALA A 39 -0.49 5.61 -8.94
N ARG A 40 -1.31 6.51 -8.39
CA ARG A 40 -2.42 6.15 -7.47
C ARG A 40 -3.41 5.18 -8.09
N THR A 41 -3.72 5.35 -9.39
CA THR A 41 -4.62 4.44 -10.11
C THR A 41 -4.01 3.06 -10.27
N GLN A 42 -2.72 2.97 -10.66
CA GLN A 42 -2.02 1.69 -10.78
C GLN A 42 -1.94 0.96 -9.43
N CYS A 43 -1.71 1.68 -8.33
CA CYS A 43 -1.66 1.09 -6.99
C CYS A 43 -2.95 0.33 -6.61
N ASN A 44 -4.12 0.69 -7.16
CA ASN A 44 -5.36 -0.07 -6.91
C ASN A 44 -5.22 -1.53 -7.34
N ALA A 45 -4.62 -1.77 -8.51
CA ALA A 45 -4.39 -3.12 -9.03
C ALA A 45 -3.29 -3.85 -8.22
N PHE A 46 -2.19 -3.15 -7.90
CA PHE A 46 -1.10 -3.74 -7.12
C PHE A 46 -1.53 -4.16 -5.71
N ILE A 47 -2.34 -3.32 -5.03
CA ILE A 47 -2.89 -3.64 -3.69
C ILE A 47 -3.75 -4.89 -3.75
N GLN A 48 -4.60 -5.01 -4.78
CA GLN A 48 -5.47 -6.17 -4.95
C GLN A 48 -4.66 -7.45 -5.19
N GLN A 49 -3.71 -7.42 -6.13
CA GLN A 49 -2.84 -8.56 -6.43
C GLN A 49 -1.98 -8.97 -5.24
N TRP A 50 -1.48 -7.99 -4.48
CA TRP A 50 -0.70 -8.25 -3.27
C TRP A 50 -1.54 -8.91 -2.18
N ALA A 51 -2.78 -8.45 -1.97
CA ALA A 51 -3.70 -9.07 -1.02
C ALA A 51 -3.98 -10.52 -1.42
N GLU A 52 -4.28 -10.76 -2.70
CA GLU A 52 -4.51 -12.11 -3.24
C GLU A 52 -3.30 -13.03 -3.06
N GLY A 53 -2.09 -12.53 -3.36
CA GLY A 53 -0.85 -13.28 -3.16
C GLY A 53 -0.55 -13.63 -1.68
N MET A 54 -1.14 -12.88 -0.75
CA MET A 54 -1.07 -13.17 0.69
C MET A 54 -2.25 -14.00 1.21
N GLY A 55 -3.20 -14.39 0.35
CA GLY A 55 -4.43 -15.07 0.78
C GLY A 55 -5.42 -14.17 1.51
N LEU A 56 -5.30 -12.84 1.35
CA LEU A 56 -6.13 -11.82 1.99
C LEU A 56 -7.22 -11.33 1.04
N ARG A 57 -8.39 -10.99 1.59
CA ARG A 57 -9.47 -10.34 0.83
C ARG A 57 -9.62 -8.88 1.20
N VAL A 58 -9.54 -7.98 0.23
CA VAL A 58 -9.83 -6.55 0.45
C VAL A 58 -11.30 -6.34 0.83
N ARG A 59 -11.54 -5.62 1.94
CA ARG A 59 -12.89 -5.31 2.47
C ARG A 59 -13.28 -3.87 2.26
N SER A 60 -12.39 -2.95 2.61
CA SER A 60 -12.60 -1.52 2.43
C SER A 60 -11.27 -0.80 2.32
N GLN A 61 -11.28 0.39 1.74
CA GLN A 61 -10.10 1.19 1.53
C GLN A 61 -10.45 2.67 1.67
N LYS A 62 -9.58 3.43 2.34
CA LYS A 62 -9.68 4.89 2.42
C LYS A 62 -9.09 5.53 1.16
N ASP A 63 -9.30 6.83 1.01
CA ASP A 63 -8.58 7.61 0.01
C ASP A 63 -7.09 7.77 0.38
N TRP A 64 -6.29 8.09 -0.63
CA TRP A 64 -4.89 8.44 -0.44
C TRP A 64 -4.77 9.76 0.31
N SER A 65 -4.02 9.77 1.41
CA SER A 65 -3.75 10.96 2.21
C SER A 65 -2.25 11.20 2.35
N LYS A 66 -1.83 12.46 2.42
CA LYS A 66 -0.40 12.78 2.57
C LYS A 66 0.00 12.68 4.05
N ASN A 67 1.01 11.87 4.36
CA ASN A 67 1.60 11.85 5.68
C ASN A 67 2.39 13.15 5.93
N ALA A 68 2.11 13.83 7.04
CA ALA A 68 2.73 15.12 7.35
C ALA A 68 4.24 15.02 7.64
N LYS A 69 4.69 13.88 8.18
CA LYS A 69 6.08 13.63 8.58
C LYS A 69 6.91 13.11 7.40
N THR A 70 6.50 12.00 6.80
CA THR A 70 7.27 11.35 5.72
C THR A 70 7.04 11.98 4.35
N LYS A 71 5.97 12.77 4.19
CA LYS A 71 5.51 13.35 2.92
C LYS A 71 5.00 12.31 1.89
N ASN A 72 5.08 11.02 2.19
CA ASN A 72 4.53 9.94 1.38
C ASN A 72 3.00 10.02 1.34
N LEU A 73 2.41 9.50 0.26
CA LEU A 73 0.99 9.24 0.24
C LEU A 73 0.72 7.90 0.94
N GLU A 74 -0.25 7.88 1.82
CA GLU A 74 -0.66 6.69 2.55
C GLU A 74 -2.09 6.31 2.20
N ARG A 75 -2.37 5.02 2.20
CA ARG A 75 -3.72 4.48 2.07
C ARG A 75 -3.95 3.37 3.08
N GLN A 76 -4.97 3.53 3.90
CA GLN A 76 -5.40 2.47 4.82
C GLN A 76 -6.38 1.54 4.10
N VAL A 77 -6.09 0.25 4.14
CA VAL A 77 -6.90 -0.79 3.53
C VAL A 77 -7.19 -1.84 4.58
N MET A 78 -8.48 -2.10 4.81
CA MET A 78 -8.93 -3.20 5.64
C MET A 78 -9.01 -4.46 4.78
N MET A 79 -8.38 -5.51 5.26
CA MET A 79 -8.35 -6.82 4.63
C MET A 79 -8.95 -7.86 5.57
N GLN A 80 -9.27 -9.04 5.05
CA GLN A 80 -9.77 -10.16 5.83
C GLN A 80 -8.86 -11.38 5.61
N ASP A 81 -8.37 -11.93 6.71
CA ASP A 81 -7.62 -13.19 6.79
C ASP A 81 -8.51 -14.22 7.49
N ASN A 82 -9.03 -15.21 6.75
CA ASN A 82 -9.78 -16.35 7.30
C ASN A 82 -10.89 -15.98 8.31
N GLY A 83 -11.53 -14.82 8.14
CA GLY A 83 -12.57 -14.33 9.05
C GLY A 83 -12.15 -13.15 9.91
N SER A 84 -10.85 -13.00 10.20
CA SER A 84 -10.28 -11.95 11.04
C SER A 84 -9.97 -10.69 10.22
N PRO A 85 -10.47 -9.50 10.60
CA PRO A 85 -10.13 -8.27 9.91
C PRO A 85 -8.73 -7.79 10.31
N GLU A 86 -7.94 -7.41 9.31
CA GLU A 86 -6.63 -6.79 9.47
C GLU A 86 -6.59 -5.44 8.76
N THR A 87 -5.75 -4.53 9.22
CA THR A 87 -5.56 -3.24 8.54
C THR A 87 -4.12 -3.10 8.09
N TYR A 88 -3.94 -2.77 6.81
CA TYR A 88 -2.66 -2.46 6.21
C TYR A 88 -2.61 -0.99 5.80
N VAL A 89 -1.44 -0.38 5.94
CA VAL A 89 -1.15 0.95 5.41
C VAL A 89 -0.21 0.79 4.24
N PHE A 90 -0.66 1.20 3.06
CA PHE A 90 0.16 1.28 1.87
C PHE A 90 0.79 2.64 1.78
N GLU A 91 2.09 2.70 1.54
CA GLU A 91 2.83 3.95 1.39
C GLU A 91 3.36 4.05 -0.04
N LEU A 92 3.03 5.16 -0.69
CA LEU A 92 3.48 5.52 -2.02
C LEU A 92 4.48 6.68 -1.90
N GLU A 93 5.73 6.36 -2.17
CA GLU A 93 6.88 7.27 -2.19
C GLU A 93 7.23 7.62 -3.64
N THR A 94 7.65 8.86 -3.90
CA THR A 94 8.26 9.25 -5.18
C THR A 94 9.77 9.13 -5.07
N ILE A 95 10.38 8.30 -5.91
CA ILE A 95 11.82 7.96 -5.86
C ILE A 95 12.49 8.35 -7.19
N GLY A 96 12.56 9.65 -7.48
CA GLY A 96 13.18 10.18 -8.71
C GLY A 96 12.21 10.61 -9.80
#